data_AF-A0A2V7TUR9-F1
#
_entry.id   AF-A0A2V7TUR9-F1
#
_cell.length_a   1.000
_cell.length_b   1.000
_cell.length_c   1.000
_cell.angle_alpha   90.00
_cell.angle_beta   90.00
_cell.angle_gamma   90.00
#
_symmetry.space_group_name_H-M   'P 1'
#
loop_
_entity.id
_entity.type
_entity.pdbx_description
1 polymer ?
#
loop_
_entity_poly.entity_id
_entity_poly.type
_entity_poly.pdbx_seq_one_letter_code
_entity_poly.pdbx_strand_id
1 'polypeptide(L)'
;MKTKDALDTIVRMLSPYLGETMARAATLAHCQKLGIVVDGTEIKTEQLDALLRKFAQGLNIFVGREKAAAVVGEIQAAMAARSGS
;
A
#
# COMPACT_ATOMS: atom_id res chain seq x y z
N MET A 1 -7.15 12.19 2.57
CA MET A 1 -5.93 11.93 1.75
C MET A 1 -6.35 11.39 0.40
N LYS A 2 -5.80 11.92 -0.71
CA LYS A 2 -6.16 11.47 -2.06
C LYS A 2 -5.72 10.04 -2.31
N THR A 3 -6.55 9.25 -2.99
CA THR A 3 -6.27 7.85 -3.28
C THR A 3 -4.94 7.71 -4.03
N LYS A 4 -4.75 8.48 -5.10
CA LYS A 4 -3.52 8.46 -5.90
C LYS A 4 -2.24 8.69 -5.07
N ASP A 5 -2.25 9.67 -4.17
CA ASP A 5 -1.09 9.99 -3.33
C ASP A 5 -0.75 8.85 -2.35
N ALA A 6 -1.78 8.17 -1.83
CA ALA A 6 -1.62 7.00 -0.98
C ALA A 6 -1.01 5.83 -1.78
N LEU A 7 -1.52 5.57 -2.99
CA LEU A 7 -1.02 4.50 -3.84
C LEU A 7 0.41 4.75 -4.32
N ASP A 8 0.75 5.98 -4.70
CA ASP A 8 2.12 6.33 -5.09
C ASP A 8 3.10 6.15 -3.92
N THR A 9 2.66 6.48 -2.69
CA THR A 9 3.44 6.23 -1.47
C THR A 9 3.66 4.73 -1.25
N ILE A 10 2.61 3.92 -1.38
CA ILE A 10 2.70 2.45 -1.27
C ILE A 10 3.67 1.90 -2.32
N VAL A 11 3.51 2.28 -3.59
CA VAL A 11 4.37 1.82 -4.68
C VAL A 11 5.83 2.13 -4.38
N ARG A 12 6.13 3.37 -3.98
CA ARG A 12 7.51 3.78 -3.65
C ARG A 12 8.11 2.94 -2.52
N MET A 13 7.33 2.61 -1.49
CA MET A 13 7.79 1.80 -0.35
C MET A 13 7.94 0.32 -0.71
N LEU A 14 7.16 -0.18 -1.66
CA LEU A 14 7.24 -1.57 -2.14
C LEU A 14 8.30 -1.79 -3.21
N SER A 15 8.67 -0.76 -3.97
CA SER A 15 9.66 -0.84 -5.06
C SER A 15 10.99 -1.50 -4.68
N PRO A 16 11.59 -1.25 -3.50
CA PRO A 16 12.84 -1.93 -3.10
C PRO A 16 12.70 -3.44 -2.92
N TYR A 17 11.49 -3.95 -2.73
CA TYR A 17 11.22 -5.37 -2.47
C TYR A 17 10.69 -6.11 -3.70
N LEU A 18 9.91 -5.43 -4.55
CA LEU A 18 9.21 -6.04 -5.68
C LEU A 18 9.71 -5.52 -7.04
N GLY A 19 10.42 -4.38 -7.07
CA GLY A 19 10.64 -3.60 -8.28
C GLY A 19 9.44 -2.71 -8.61
N GLU A 20 9.69 -1.54 -9.22
CA GLU A 20 8.68 -0.48 -9.43
C GLU A 20 7.49 -0.95 -10.28
N THR A 21 7.75 -1.63 -11.39
CA THR A 21 6.70 -2.14 -12.29
C THR A 21 5.76 -3.11 -11.57
N MET A 22 6.32 -4.04 -10.80
CA MET A 22 5.52 -5.02 -10.06
C MET A 22 4.78 -4.37 -8.89
N ALA A 23 5.42 -3.45 -8.15
CA ALA A 23 4.78 -2.71 -7.08
C ALA A 23 3.55 -1.94 -7.59
N ARG A 24 3.67 -1.25 -8.73
CA ARG A 24 2.55 -0.56 -9.38
C ARG A 24 1.46 -1.54 -9.83
N ALA A 25 1.81 -2.61 -10.51
CA ALA A 25 0.85 -3.62 -10.98
C ALA A 25 0.09 -4.28 -9.83
N ALA A 26 0.79 -4.68 -8.77
CA ALA A 26 0.20 -5.29 -7.57
C ALA A 26 -0.75 -4.32 -6.86
N THR A 27 -0.35 -3.05 -6.71
CA THR A 27 -1.19 -2.00 -6.11
C THR A 27 -2.49 -1.82 -6.88
N LEU A 28 -2.41 -1.65 -8.21
CA LEU A 28 -3.60 -1.51 -9.04
C LEU A 28 -4.49 -2.76 -9.00
N ALA A 29 -3.90 -3.96 -9.06
CA ALA A 29 -4.65 -5.21 -9.00
C ALA A 29 -5.38 -5.38 -7.65
N HIS A 30 -4.76 -4.99 -6.53
CA HIS A 30 -5.42 -5.04 -5.22
C HIS A 30 -6.50 -3.96 -5.09
N CYS A 31 -6.28 -2.75 -5.60
CA CYS A 31 -7.31 -1.71 -5.64
C CYS A 31 -8.53 -2.17 -6.43
N GLN A 32 -8.34 -2.77 -7.60
CA GLN A 32 -9.43 -3.33 -8.40
C GLN A 32 -10.20 -4.42 -7.65
N LYS A 33 -9.50 -5.35 -6.99
CA LYS A 33 -10.12 -6.42 -6.18
C LYS A 33 -10.90 -5.90 -4.97
N LEU A 34 -10.49 -4.77 -4.42
CA LEU A 34 -11.11 -4.14 -3.25
C LEU A 34 -12.15 -3.07 -3.62
N GLY A 35 -12.37 -2.81 -4.91
CA GLY A 35 -13.28 -1.76 -5.38
C GLY A 35 -12.80 -0.34 -5.05
N ILE A 36 -11.49 -0.15 -4.87
CA ILE A 36 -10.89 1.16 -4.61
C ILE A 36 -10.72 1.91 -5.94
N VAL A 37 -11.42 3.03 -6.07
CA VAL A 37 -11.33 3.89 -7.26
C VAL A 37 -10.06 4.74 -7.17
N VAL A 38 -9.09 4.44 -8.03
CA VAL A 38 -7.76 5.08 -8.06
C VAL A 38 -7.85 6.59 -8.30
N ASP A 39 -8.71 7.00 -9.23
CA ASP A 39 -8.96 8.41 -9.56
C ASP A 39 -10.00 9.06 -8.61
N GLY A 40 -10.41 8.33 -7.56
CA GLY A 40 -11.32 8.83 -6.55
C GLY A 40 -10.69 9.94 -5.69
N THR A 41 -11.55 10.77 -5.11
CA THR A 41 -11.13 11.96 -4.38
C THR A 41 -10.35 11.62 -3.12
N GLU A 42 -10.78 10.59 -2.36
CA GLU A 42 -10.13 10.17 -1.12
C GLU A 42 -10.23 8.66 -0.89
N ILE A 43 -9.17 8.10 -0.31
CA ILE A 43 -9.16 6.72 0.21
C ILE A 43 -9.59 6.73 1.67
N LYS A 44 -10.54 5.86 2.03
CA LYS A 44 -10.96 5.69 3.43
C LYS A 44 -9.93 4.87 4.20
N THR A 45 -9.80 5.12 5.51
CA THR A 45 -8.91 4.34 6.39
C THR A 45 -9.15 2.84 6.29
N GLU A 46 -10.41 2.41 6.26
CA GLU A 46 -10.80 1.00 6.13
C GLU A 46 -10.31 0.36 4.81
N GLN A 47 -10.36 1.13 3.70
CA GLN A 47 -9.89 0.67 2.40
C GLN A 47 -8.36 0.57 2.38
N LEU A 48 -7.69 1.54 3.01
CA LEU A 48 -6.24 1.52 3.16
C LEU A 48 -5.79 0.32 4.01
N ASP A 49 -6.43 0.09 5.16
CA ASP A 49 -6.12 -1.05 6.02
C ASP A 49 -6.36 -2.38 5.31
N ALA A 50 -7.44 -2.50 4.53
CA ALA A 50 -7.70 -3.69 3.72
C ALA A 50 -6.61 -3.92 2.66
N LEU A 51 -6.15 -2.84 2.00
CA LEU A 51 -5.08 -2.89 1.01
C LEU A 51 -3.74 -3.32 1.64
N LEU A 52 -3.37 -2.73 2.77
CA LEU A 52 -2.13 -3.06 3.49
C LEU A 52 -2.13 -4.50 4.01
N ARG A 53 -3.28 -5.01 4.47
CA ARG A 53 -3.42 -6.43 4.84
C ARG A 53 -3.16 -7.37 3.66
N LYS A 54 -3.59 -7.01 2.45
CA LYS A 54 -3.28 -7.81 1.24
C LYS A 54 -1.80 -7.80 0.91
N PHE A 55 -1.13 -6.66 1.08
CA PHE A 55 0.32 -6.58 0.91
C PHE A 55 1.09 -7.36 1.96
N ALA A 56 0.68 -7.30 3.24
CA ALA A 56 1.29 -8.10 4.29
C ALA A 56 1.26 -9.60 3.92
N GLN A 57 0.12 -10.09 3.43
CA GLN A 57 -0.04 -11.49 3.01
C GLN A 57 0.89 -11.86 1.85
N GLY A 58 0.99 -10.99 0.82
CA GLY A 58 1.89 -11.23 -0.32
C GLY A 58 3.37 -11.15 0.08
N LEU A 59 3.77 -10.09 0.77
CA LEU A 59 5.14 -9.85 1.22
C LEU A 59 5.64 -10.95 2.16
N ASN A 60 4.78 -11.55 2.98
CA ASN A 60 5.18 -12.68 3.82
C ASN A 60 5.84 -13.81 3.01
N ILE A 61 5.43 -14.02 1.76
CA ILE A 61 5.97 -15.06 0.88
C ILE A 61 7.34 -14.65 0.31
N PHE A 62 7.54 -13.37 0.02
CA PHE A 62 8.76 -12.86 -0.62
C PHE A 62 9.88 -12.52 0.36
N VAL A 63 9.53 -11.95 1.51
CA VAL A 63 10.51 -11.37 2.46
C VAL A 63 10.40 -11.93 3.88
N GLY A 64 9.45 -12.85 4.13
CA GLY A 64 9.19 -13.41 5.45
C GLY A 64 8.30 -12.53 6.33
N ARG A 65 7.74 -13.13 7.38
CA ARG A 65 6.70 -12.52 8.23
C ARG A 65 7.15 -11.23 8.92
N GLU A 66 8.34 -11.25 9.53
CA GLU A 66 8.84 -10.11 10.32
C GLU A 66 9.08 -8.89 9.43
N LYS A 67 9.73 -9.10 8.28
CA LYS A 67 10.04 -8.02 7.33
C LYS A 67 8.79 -7.47 6.67
N ALA A 68 7.83 -8.33 6.33
CA ALA A 68 6.54 -7.88 5.81
C ALA A 68 5.77 -7.01 6.82
N ALA A 69 5.77 -7.38 8.11
CA ALA A 69 5.15 -6.58 9.15
C ALA A 69 5.83 -5.21 9.33
N ALA A 70 7.17 -5.18 9.30
CA ALA A 70 7.94 -3.94 9.36
C ALA A 70 7.61 -2.99 8.19
N VAL A 71 7.61 -3.50 6.94
CA VAL A 71 7.29 -2.70 5.75
C VAL A 71 5.89 -2.11 5.83
N VAL A 72 4.90 -2.89 6.28
CA VAL A 72 3.52 -2.38 6.43
C VAL A 72 3.44 -1.32 7.52
N GLY A 73 4.15 -1.49 8.64
CA GLY A 73 4.22 -0.49 9.71
C GLY A 73 4.86 0.83 9.25
N GLU A 74 5.94 0.76 8.47
CA GLU A 74 6.57 1.95 7.88
C GLU A 74 5.63 2.68 6.91
N ILE A 75 4.88 1.93 6.10
CA ILE A 75 3.88 2.50 5.19
C ILE A 75 2.76 3.21 5.98
N GLN A 76 2.27 2.62 7.06
CA GLN A 76 1.26 3.26 7.93
C GLN A 76 1.80 4.54 8.57
N ALA A 77 3.03 4.50 9.12
CA ALA A 77 3.67 5.65 9.72
C ALA A 77 3.86 6.80 8.71
N ALA A 78 4.32 6.49 7.49
CA ALA A 78 4.49 7.47 6.42
C ALA A 78 3.17 8.14 6.02
N MET A 79 2.05 7.40 6.03
CA MET A 79 0.74 7.95 5.71
C MET A 79 0.13 8.76 6.86
N ALA A 80 0.36 8.36 8.11
CA ALA A 80 -0.06 9.12 9.28
C ALA A 80 0.63 10.49 9.33
N ALA A 81 1.94 10.55 9.06
CA ALA A 81 2.70 11.80 9.00
C ALA A 81 2.14 12.77 7.94
N ARG A 82 1.69 12.25 6.78
CA ARG A 82 1.08 13.04 5.70
C ARG A 82 -0.35 13.49 5.96
N SER A 83 -1.06 12.86 6.89
CA SER A 83 -2.46 13.19 7.21
C SER A 83 -2.59 14.19 8.36
N GLY A 84 -1.53 14.37 9.15
CA GLY A 84 -1.44 15.36 10.22
C GLY A 84 -0.75 16.68 9.83
N SER A 85 -0.61 16.95 8.52
CA SER A 85 0.03 18.16 7.96
C SER A 85 -0.98 19.05 7.26
#